data_AF-F2IZB8-F1
#
_entry.id   AF-F2IZB8-F1
#
_cell.length_a   1.000
_cell.length_b   1.000
_cell.length_c   1.000
_cell.angle_alpha   90.00
_cell.angle_beta   90.00
_cell.angle_gamma   90.00
#
_symmetry.space_group_name_H-M   'P 1'
#
loop_
_entity.id
_entity.type
_entity.pdbx_description
1 polymer ?
#
loop_
_entity_poly.entity_id
_entity_poly.type
_entity_poly.pdbx_seq_one_letter_code
_entity_poly.pdbx_strand_id
1 'polypeptide(L)'
;MTPEYHIEIGAEPTGGCPCCDPDAAAPQGFLLHAGAAHAIYYADWLDNGPVTGVDLVVATGRWDADSGPQHRQAAAFRLNRTGTGADIVACDAGASRWRDLALLGRLLAAGEVPAEMAEIARFVADADPRIRAALRRTVGSDYRLSLGRGRGRAKAGANRRI
;
A
#
# COMPACT_ATOMS: atom_id res chain seq x y z
N MET A 1 -1.30 -27.93 -6.95
CA MET A 1 -2.21 -27.60 -5.84
C MET A 1 -1.95 -26.15 -5.50
N THR A 2 -2.91 -25.27 -5.80
CA THR A 2 -2.81 -23.86 -5.39
C THR A 2 -3.00 -23.83 -3.88
N PRO A 3 -2.09 -23.26 -3.09
CA PRO A 3 -2.30 -23.09 -1.66
C PRO A 3 -3.63 -22.39 -1.40
N GLU A 4 -4.40 -22.89 -0.43
CA GLU A 4 -5.64 -22.25 -0.01
C GLU A 4 -5.29 -20.98 0.75
N TYR A 5 -5.32 -19.85 0.03
CA TYR A 5 -5.16 -18.52 0.59
C TYR A 5 -6.52 -17.89 0.82
N HIS A 6 -6.64 -17.17 1.94
CA HIS A 6 -7.80 -16.33 2.25
C HIS A 6 -7.31 -14.93 2.63
N ILE A 7 -7.98 -13.88 2.15
CA ILE A 7 -7.71 -12.53 2.64
C ILE A 7 -8.68 -12.18 3.77
N GLU A 8 -8.14 -11.71 4.89
CA GLU A 8 -8.90 -10.98 5.89
C GLU A 8 -8.70 -9.48 5.63
N ILE A 9 -9.74 -8.84 5.10
CA ILE A 9 -9.72 -7.41 4.80
C ILE A 9 -9.75 -6.64 6.12
N GLY A 10 -8.70 -5.86 6.37
CA GLY A 10 -8.63 -4.93 7.49
C GLY A 10 -9.63 -3.79 7.35
N ALA A 11 -9.74 -2.98 8.39
CA ALA A 11 -10.60 -1.80 8.40
C ALA A 11 -10.29 -0.88 7.20
N GLU A 12 -11.32 -0.14 6.74
CA GLU A 12 -11.12 0.92 5.76
C GLU A 12 -10.00 1.85 6.25
N PRO A 13 -9.06 2.23 5.37
CA PRO A 13 -7.93 3.03 5.77
C PRO A 13 -8.39 4.37 6.34
N THR A 14 -8.32 4.51 7.66
CA THR A 14 -8.46 5.79 8.34
C THR A 14 -7.13 6.54 8.22
N GLY A 15 -7.17 7.83 7.85
CA GLY A 15 -5.98 8.68 7.62
C GLY A 15 -4.84 8.47 8.63
N GLY A 16 -3.61 8.43 8.09
CA GLY A 16 -2.39 7.84 8.64
C GLY A 16 -1.68 8.52 9.81
N CYS A 17 -0.42 8.10 10.05
CA CYS A 17 0.40 8.54 11.18
C CYS A 17 0.61 10.06 11.15
N PRO A 18 0.34 10.78 12.25
CA PRO A 18 0.64 12.21 12.38
C PRO A 18 2.13 12.57 12.21
N CYS A 19 3.01 11.56 12.22
CA CYS A 19 4.46 11.69 12.31
C CYS A 19 5.19 11.63 10.97
N CYS A 20 4.69 10.84 10.02
CA CYS A 20 5.45 10.46 8.81
C CYS A 20 4.61 10.55 7.53
N ASP A 21 3.32 10.24 7.62
CA ASP A 21 2.38 10.33 6.50
C ASP A 21 0.94 10.31 7.08
N PRO A 22 0.31 11.48 7.25
CA PRO A 22 -1.04 11.60 7.83
C PRO A 22 -2.14 11.04 6.92
N ASP A 23 -1.78 10.52 5.73
CA ASP A 23 -2.68 9.90 4.76
C ASP A 23 -2.37 8.40 4.56
N ALA A 24 -1.30 7.85 5.16
CA ALA A 24 -0.93 6.45 5.03
C ALA A 24 -1.93 5.50 5.73
N ALA A 25 -2.67 4.78 4.90
CA ALA A 25 -3.54 3.68 5.27
C ALA A 25 -2.92 2.68 6.27
N ALA A 26 -3.71 2.26 7.25
CA ALA A 26 -3.50 1.03 8.03
C ALA A 26 -3.28 -0.18 7.09
N PRO A 27 -2.68 -1.31 7.56
CA PRO A 27 -2.59 -2.53 6.76
C PRO A 27 -3.96 -2.87 6.22
N GLN A 28 -4.05 -3.00 4.90
CA GLN A 28 -5.33 -3.19 4.22
C GLN A 28 -5.85 -4.61 4.39
N GLY A 29 -4.98 -5.58 4.70
CA GLY A 29 -5.42 -6.92 5.07
C GLY A 29 -4.30 -7.88 5.41
N PHE A 30 -4.72 -9.04 5.91
CA PHE A 30 -3.88 -10.21 6.16
C PHE A 30 -4.16 -11.26 5.10
N LEU A 31 -3.09 -11.89 4.61
CA LEU A 31 -3.19 -13.14 3.87
C LEU A 31 -3.06 -14.28 4.87
N LEU A 32 -4.08 -15.10 4.98
CA LEU A 32 -4.10 -16.29 5.82
C LEU A 32 -3.77 -17.52 4.97
N HIS A 33 -2.94 -18.40 5.54
CA HIS A 33 -2.68 -19.74 5.03
C HIS A 33 -2.90 -20.75 6.16
N ALA A 34 -3.76 -21.76 5.93
CA ALA A 34 -4.13 -22.74 6.95
C ALA A 34 -4.59 -22.13 8.30
N GLY A 35 -5.29 -20.99 8.25
CA GLY A 35 -5.81 -20.29 9.44
C GLY A 35 -4.78 -19.43 10.20
N ALA A 36 -3.55 -19.30 9.72
CA ALA A 36 -2.52 -18.46 10.30
C ALA A 36 -2.12 -17.31 9.36
N ALA A 37 -1.72 -16.17 9.92
CA ALA A 37 -1.22 -15.02 9.14
C ALA A 37 0.10 -15.37 8.45
N HIS A 38 0.05 -15.42 7.12
CA HIS A 38 1.18 -15.74 6.24
C HIS A 38 1.85 -14.49 5.68
N ALA A 39 1.04 -13.49 5.33
CA ALA A 39 1.51 -12.20 4.85
C ALA A 39 0.59 -11.08 5.29
N ILE A 40 1.08 -9.84 5.23
CA ILE A 40 0.24 -8.65 5.25
C ILE A 40 0.46 -7.85 3.98
N TYR A 41 -0.52 -7.04 3.62
CA TYR A 41 -0.38 -6.12 2.51
C TYR A 41 -0.91 -4.73 2.85
N TYR A 42 -0.29 -3.74 2.20
CA TYR A 42 -0.78 -2.37 2.13
C TYR A 42 -0.90 -2.03 0.66
N ALA A 43 -1.99 -1.38 0.28
CA ALA A 43 -2.12 -0.81 -1.04
C ALA A 43 -2.50 0.66 -0.94
N ASP A 44 -2.11 1.42 -1.94
CA ASP A 44 -2.51 2.81 -2.12
C ASP A 44 -2.65 3.10 -3.62
N TRP A 45 -3.47 4.08 -3.97
CA TRP A 45 -3.74 4.46 -5.35
C TRP A 45 -3.83 5.98 -5.44
N LEU A 46 -2.97 6.57 -6.28
CA LEU A 46 -3.03 7.99 -6.59
C LEU A 46 -3.85 8.19 -7.86
N ASP A 47 -4.86 9.06 -7.78
CA ASP A 47 -5.73 9.41 -8.91
C ASP A 47 -5.18 10.61 -9.72
N ASN A 48 -3.86 10.84 -9.64
CA ASN A 48 -3.25 12.14 -9.96
C ASN A 48 -2.62 12.20 -11.38
N GLY A 49 -2.95 11.27 -12.27
CA GLY A 49 -2.35 11.18 -13.61
C GLY A 49 -3.22 10.42 -14.62
N PRO A 50 -2.81 10.36 -15.91
CA PRO A 50 -3.58 9.69 -16.96
C PRO A 50 -3.62 8.16 -16.84
N VAL A 51 -2.84 7.59 -15.91
CA VAL A 51 -2.76 6.15 -15.65
C VAL A 51 -3.11 5.91 -14.18
N THR A 52 -4.22 5.22 -13.94
CA THR A 52 -4.61 4.72 -12.62
C THR A 52 -3.78 3.47 -12.31
N GLY A 53 -2.90 3.58 -11.32
CA GLY A 53 -2.06 2.49 -10.84
C GLY A 53 -2.24 2.30 -9.34
N VAL A 54 -2.15 1.05 -8.90
CA VAL A 54 -2.12 0.72 -7.46
C VAL A 54 -0.67 0.42 -7.09
N ASP A 55 -0.14 1.14 -6.11
CA ASP A 55 1.09 0.72 -5.43
C ASP A 55 0.68 -0.27 -4.33
N LEU A 56 1.40 -1.40 -4.25
CA LEU A 56 1.16 -2.47 -3.28
C LEU A 56 2.49 -2.81 -2.62
N VAL A 57 2.48 -3.10 -1.32
CA VAL A 57 3.59 -3.79 -0.67
C VAL A 57 3.05 -5.03 0.02
N VAL A 58 3.74 -6.15 -0.20
CA VAL A 58 3.47 -7.43 0.46
C VAL A 58 4.63 -7.72 1.39
N ALA A 59 4.34 -7.99 2.66
CA ALA A 59 5.33 -8.41 3.63
C ALA A 59 5.02 -9.83 4.11
N THR A 60 5.99 -10.73 3.96
CA THR A 60 5.91 -12.13 4.42
C THR A 60 6.89 -12.35 5.58
N GLY A 61 6.70 -13.46 6.29
CA GLY A 61 7.50 -13.84 7.44
C GLY A 61 6.65 -14.03 8.69
N ARG A 62 7.27 -13.97 9.86
CA ARG A 62 6.58 -14.22 11.13
C ARG A 62 5.84 -12.98 11.62
N TRP A 63 4.60 -13.18 12.06
CA TRP A 63 3.69 -12.16 12.61
C TRP A 63 3.18 -12.50 14.02
N ASP A 64 3.81 -13.45 14.69
CA ASP A 64 3.51 -13.82 16.08
C ASP A 64 4.08 -12.81 17.10
N ALA A 65 3.68 -12.93 18.37
CA ALA A 65 4.06 -12.00 19.45
C ALA A 65 5.57 -11.93 19.70
N ASP A 66 6.32 -12.98 19.34
CA ASP A 66 7.76 -13.07 19.53
C ASP A 66 8.54 -12.61 18.27
N SER A 67 7.83 -12.16 17.23
CA SER A 67 8.40 -11.75 15.95
C SER A 67 8.60 -10.24 15.84
N GLY A 68 9.83 -9.82 15.54
CA GLY A 68 10.15 -8.46 15.11
C GLY A 68 10.38 -8.30 13.60
N PRO A 69 10.57 -7.06 13.11
CA PRO A 69 10.88 -6.74 11.72
C PRO A 69 11.99 -7.58 11.06
N GLN A 70 12.99 -8.00 11.84
CA GLN A 70 14.10 -8.82 11.35
C GLN A 70 13.68 -10.20 10.82
N HIS A 71 12.48 -10.68 11.16
CA HIS A 71 11.92 -11.94 10.68
C HIS A 71 11.01 -11.77 9.47
N ARG A 72 11.05 -10.59 8.83
CA ARG A 72 10.13 -10.20 7.76
C ARG A 72 10.91 -9.66 6.58
N GLN A 73 10.33 -9.89 5.41
CA GLN A 73 10.79 -9.31 4.16
C GLN A 73 9.58 -8.78 3.41
N ALA A 74 9.78 -7.71 2.67
CA ALA A 74 8.72 -7.08 1.91
C ALA A 74 9.13 -6.85 0.47
N ALA A 75 8.16 -6.89 -0.43
CA ALA A 75 8.33 -6.54 -1.83
C ALA A 75 7.27 -5.51 -2.23
N ALA A 76 7.72 -4.45 -2.89
CA ALA A 76 6.85 -3.43 -3.45
C ALA A 76 6.49 -3.80 -4.90
N PHE A 77 5.26 -3.52 -5.29
CA PHE A 77 4.72 -3.79 -6.61
C PHE A 77 3.93 -2.58 -7.11
N ARG A 78 3.94 -2.39 -8.41
CA ARG A 78 3.02 -1.52 -9.13
C ARG A 78 2.08 -2.37 -9.96
N LEU A 79 0.79 -2.13 -9.78
CA LEU A 79 -0.27 -2.81 -10.50
C LEU A 79 -0.90 -1.84 -11.49
N ASN A 80 -0.94 -2.25 -12.76
CA ASN A 80 -1.60 -1.52 -13.81
C ASN A 80 -2.72 -2.36 -14.40
N ARG A 81 -3.82 -1.74 -14.81
CA ARG A 81 -4.89 -2.46 -15.50
C ARG A 81 -4.41 -2.96 -16.86
N THR A 82 -4.75 -4.21 -17.18
CA THR A 82 -4.72 -4.75 -18.54
C THR A 82 -6.13 -5.17 -18.97
N GLY A 83 -6.30 -5.50 -20.25
CA GLY A 83 -7.59 -5.96 -20.78
C GLY A 83 -8.10 -7.26 -20.14
N THR A 84 -7.21 -8.08 -19.58
CA THR A 84 -7.52 -9.42 -19.03
C THR A 84 -7.23 -9.56 -17.53
N GLY A 85 -6.71 -8.52 -16.86
CA GLY A 85 -6.36 -8.57 -15.43
C GLY A 85 -5.54 -7.37 -14.97
N ALA A 86 -4.64 -7.60 -14.02
CA ALA A 86 -3.63 -6.63 -13.61
C ALA A 86 -2.24 -7.07 -14.11
N ASP A 87 -1.50 -6.16 -14.75
CA ASP A 87 -0.06 -6.31 -14.90
C ASP A 87 0.61 -5.90 -13.58
N ILE A 88 1.55 -6.71 -13.11
CA ILE A 88 2.20 -6.52 -11.82
C ILE A 88 3.71 -6.47 -12.03
N VAL A 89 4.29 -5.35 -11.64
CA VAL A 89 5.72 -5.08 -11.79
C VAL A 89 6.33 -4.87 -10.41
N ALA A 90 7.36 -5.64 -10.06
CA ALA A 90 8.12 -5.41 -8.84
C ALA A 90 8.87 -4.07 -8.92
N CYS A 91 8.90 -3.35 -7.81
CA CYS A 91 9.58 -2.07 -7.70
C CYS A 91 10.78 -2.19 -6.76
N ASP A 92 11.83 -1.40 -7.02
CA ASP A 92 12.95 -1.30 -6.10
C ASP A 92 12.53 -0.65 -4.77
N ALA A 93 13.22 -1.05 -3.70
CA ALA A 93 12.93 -0.60 -2.35
C ALA A 93 12.83 0.93 -2.22
N GLY A 94 13.73 1.68 -2.86
CA GLY A 94 13.74 3.14 -2.83
C GLY A 94 12.54 3.81 -3.51
N ALA A 95 11.89 3.11 -4.44
CA ALA A 95 10.71 3.60 -5.15
C ALA A 95 9.40 3.32 -4.41
N SER A 96 9.41 2.49 -3.36
CA SER A 96 8.23 2.17 -2.56
C SER A 96 7.80 3.34 -1.68
N ARG A 97 6.48 3.52 -1.57
CA ARG A 97 5.87 4.46 -0.62
C ARG A 97 6.09 4.04 0.83
N TRP A 98 6.30 2.74 1.06
CA TRP A 98 6.55 2.17 2.39
C TRP A 98 8.03 1.91 2.69
N ARG A 99 8.96 2.53 1.95
CA ARG A 99 10.40 2.34 2.13
C ARG A 99 10.91 2.61 3.56
N ASP A 100 10.21 3.48 4.29
CA ASP A 100 10.58 3.90 5.65
C ASP A 100 9.75 3.16 6.73
N LEU A 101 8.86 2.23 6.34
CA LEU A 101 8.01 1.50 7.27
C LEU A 101 8.73 0.29 7.87
N ALA A 102 9.46 0.54 8.96
CA ALA A 102 10.25 -0.49 9.66
C ALA A 102 9.46 -1.76 10.04
N LEU A 103 8.14 -1.66 10.24
CA LEU A 103 7.28 -2.81 10.57
C LEU A 103 7.34 -3.94 9.54
N LEU A 104 7.60 -3.60 8.26
CA LEU A 104 7.63 -4.54 7.13
C LEU A 104 8.91 -5.38 7.07
N GLY A 105 9.93 -5.06 7.87
CA GLY A 105 11.24 -5.67 7.78
C GLY A 105 12.05 -5.17 6.59
N ARG A 106 12.87 -6.03 5.99
CA ARG A 106 13.72 -5.65 4.86
C ARG A 106 12.89 -5.57 3.58
N LEU A 107 12.83 -4.39 2.98
CA LEU A 107 12.27 -4.20 1.65
C LEU A 107 13.28 -4.67 0.58
N LEU A 108 12.86 -5.56 -0.31
CA LEU A 108 13.68 -6.21 -1.33
C LEU A 108 13.88 -5.31 -2.56
N ALA A 109 15.00 -5.48 -3.25
CA ALA A 109 15.17 -4.94 -4.60
C ALA A 109 14.32 -5.75 -5.60
N ALA A 110 13.94 -5.15 -6.74
CA ALA A 110 13.01 -5.77 -7.69
C ALA A 110 13.49 -7.14 -8.19
N GLY A 111 14.80 -7.30 -8.42
CA GLY A 111 15.42 -8.56 -8.85
C GLY A 111 15.59 -9.61 -7.75
N GLU A 112 15.34 -9.26 -6.48
CA GLU A 112 15.43 -10.19 -5.34
C GLU A 112 14.06 -10.75 -4.94
N VAL A 113 12.97 -10.27 -5.56
CA VAL A 113 11.60 -10.63 -5.16
C VAL A 113 11.31 -12.10 -5.46
N PRO A 114 10.98 -12.93 -4.45
CA PRO A 114 10.59 -14.32 -4.67
C PRO A 114 9.29 -14.43 -5.47
N ALA A 115 9.18 -15.49 -6.28
CA ALA A 115 7.98 -15.76 -7.08
C ALA A 115 6.70 -15.80 -6.22
N GLU A 116 6.79 -16.36 -5.01
CA GLU A 116 5.68 -16.43 -4.05
C GLU A 116 5.10 -15.05 -3.71
N MET A 117 5.95 -14.04 -3.47
CA MET A 117 5.45 -12.69 -3.17
C MET A 117 4.71 -12.07 -4.35
N ALA A 118 5.17 -12.36 -5.58
CA ALA A 118 4.48 -11.91 -6.78
C ALA A 118 3.15 -12.65 -7.00
N GLU A 119 3.07 -13.93 -6.63
CA GLU A 119 1.81 -14.69 -6.62
C GLU A 119 0.82 -14.16 -5.57
N ILE A 120 1.30 -13.83 -4.38
CA ILE A 120 0.50 -13.18 -3.34
C ILE A 120 -0.02 -11.82 -3.84
N ALA A 121 0.83 -11.01 -4.48
CA ALA A 121 0.43 -9.73 -5.05
C ALA A 121 -0.70 -9.88 -6.08
N ARG A 122 -0.60 -10.89 -6.98
CA ARG A 122 -1.67 -11.21 -7.94
C ARG A 122 -2.95 -11.65 -7.25
N PHE A 123 -2.85 -12.54 -6.28
CA PHE A 123 -4.00 -13.01 -5.52
C PHE A 123 -4.71 -11.86 -4.80
N VAL A 124 -3.96 -10.99 -4.13
CA VAL A 124 -4.50 -9.79 -3.45
C VAL A 124 -5.18 -8.86 -4.45
N ALA A 125 -4.59 -8.64 -5.63
CA ALA A 125 -5.19 -7.83 -6.68
C ALA A 125 -6.56 -8.34 -7.15
N ASP A 126 -6.73 -9.66 -7.21
CA ASP A 126 -7.96 -10.31 -7.66
C ASP A 126 -9.00 -10.50 -6.54
N ALA A 127 -8.53 -10.68 -5.30
CA ALA A 127 -9.36 -10.98 -4.15
C ALA A 127 -9.90 -9.71 -3.48
N ASP A 128 -9.10 -8.65 -3.35
CA ASP A 128 -9.52 -7.43 -2.67
C ASP A 128 -10.43 -6.57 -3.58
N PRO A 129 -11.73 -6.41 -3.25
CA PRO A 129 -12.65 -5.62 -4.06
C PRO A 129 -12.26 -4.13 -4.16
N ARG A 130 -11.53 -3.59 -3.18
CA ARG A 130 -11.09 -2.18 -3.18
C ARG A 130 -9.97 -1.97 -4.19
N ILE A 131 -9.00 -2.88 -4.24
CA ILE A 131 -7.92 -2.86 -5.23
C ILE A 131 -8.49 -3.06 -6.63
N ARG A 132 -9.41 -4.03 -6.81
CA ARG A 132 -10.12 -4.19 -8.10
C ARG A 132 -10.90 -2.95 -8.52
N ALA A 133 -11.58 -2.30 -7.59
CA ALA A 133 -12.31 -1.06 -7.86
C ALA A 133 -11.35 0.05 -8.28
N ALA A 134 -10.23 0.22 -7.57
CA ALA A 134 -9.18 1.19 -7.91
C ALA A 134 -8.60 0.93 -9.31
N LEU A 135 -8.30 -0.33 -9.65
CA LEU A 135 -7.81 -0.70 -10.99
C LEU A 135 -8.86 -0.52 -12.09
N ARG A 136 -10.16 -0.61 -11.78
CA ARG A 136 -11.24 -0.42 -12.76
C ARG A 136 -11.57 1.03 -13.06
N ARG A 137 -11.21 1.97 -12.18
CA ARG A 137 -11.50 3.38 -12.33
C ARG A 137 -10.73 3.96 -13.52
N THR A 138 -11.48 4.50 -14.48
CA THR A 138 -10.98 5.40 -15.51
C THR A 138 -11.08 6.83 -14.97
N VAL A 139 -10.11 7.68 -15.30
CA VAL A 139 -10.07 9.09 -14.85
C VAL A 139 -11.44 9.77 -15.06
N GLY A 140 -12.09 10.17 -13.97
CA GLY A 140 -13.33 10.94 -14.01
C GLY A 140 -14.45 10.46 -13.07
N SER A 141 -14.25 10.51 -11.75
CA SER A 141 -15.33 10.93 -10.83
C SER A 141 -14.75 11.29 -9.46
N ASP A 142 -14.86 12.57 -9.13
CA ASP A 142 -14.59 13.23 -7.85
C ASP A 142 -14.53 12.34 -6.61
N TYR A 143 -13.33 11.86 -6.27
CA TYR A 143 -12.93 11.61 -4.88
C TYR A 143 -11.49 12.04 -4.65
N ARG A 144 -11.33 13.30 -4.20
CA ARG A 144 -10.12 13.74 -3.52
C ARG A 144 -10.20 13.29 -2.07
N LEU A 145 -9.38 12.30 -1.68
CA LEU A 145 -8.81 12.36 -0.34
C LEU A 145 -7.70 13.41 -0.40
N SER A 146 -8.15 14.64 -0.12
CA SER A 146 -7.42 15.89 0.09
C SER A 146 -5.95 15.96 -0.35
N LEU A 147 -5.73 16.51 -1.55
CA LEU A 147 -4.69 17.52 -1.70
C LEU A 147 -5.06 18.71 -0.78
N GLY A 148 -4.57 18.67 0.45
CA GLY A 148 -4.78 19.72 1.44
C GLY A 148 -4.18 21.05 0.98
N ARG A 149 -5.08 21.98 0.62
CA ARG A 149 -4.84 23.41 0.40
C ARG A 149 -3.77 23.96 1.35
N GLY A 150 -2.73 24.57 0.78
CA GLY A 150 -1.85 25.49 1.50
C GLY A 150 -2.69 26.59 2.16
N ARG A 151 -2.85 26.50 3.49
CA ARG A 151 -3.28 27.63 4.30
C ARG A 151 -2.12 28.64 4.31
N GLY A 152 -2.22 29.65 3.47
CA GLY A 152 -1.49 30.90 3.65
C GLY A 152 -1.86 31.49 5.02
N ARG A 153 -1.04 31.25 6.04
CA ARG A 153 -1.03 32.06 7.25
C ARG A 153 -0.23 33.32 6.96
N ALA A 154 -0.91 34.36 6.48
CA ALA A 154 -0.41 35.71 6.65
C ALA A 154 -0.41 36.01 8.16
N LYS A 155 0.78 36.05 8.78
CA LYS A 155 0.93 36.62 10.12
C LYS A 155 0.73 38.12 10.00
N ALA A 156 -0.38 38.60 10.58
CA ALA A 156 -0.56 39.99 10.95
C ALA A 156 0.53 40.36 11.98
N GLY A 157 1.50 41.15 11.54
CA GLY A 157 2.39 41.91 12.42
C GLY A 157 1.80 43.30 12.60
N ALA A 158 1.01 43.47 13.65
CA ALA A 158 0.63 44.79 14.14
C ALA A 158 1.87 45.51 14.66
N ASN A 159 2.08 46.75 14.24
CA ASN A 159 2.70 47.73 15.11
C ASN A 159 1.99 49.09 14.97
N ARG A 160 1.49 49.55 16.12
CA ARG A 160 0.73 50.78 16.34
C ARG A 160 1.65 52.01 16.35
N ARG A 161 1.08 53.11 15.85
CA ARG A 161 1.10 54.51 16.35
C ARG A 161 2.44 55.08 16.83
N ILE A 162 2.83 56.22 16.26
CA ILE A 162 2.48 57.57 16.77
C ILE A 162 2.20 58.46 15.55
#